data_AF-A0A1L7I8Z9-F1
#
_entry.id   AF-A0A1L7I8Z9-F1
#
_cell.length_a   1.000
_cell.length_b   1.000
_cell.length_c   1.000
_cell.angle_alpha   90.00
_cell.angle_beta   90.00
_cell.angle_gamma   90.00
#
_symmetry.space_group_name_H-M   'P 1'
#
loop_
_entity.id
_entity.type
_entity.pdbx_description
1 polymer ?
#
loop_
_entity_poly.entity_id
_entity_poly.type
_entity_poly.pdbx_seq_one_letter_code
_entity_poly.pdbx_strand_id
1 'polypeptide(L)'
;MGWLVHFLFGIFFAGLMLFSENLFNFSLNVLNTILIGFLAGILGIIGWQLMFFLNPDPPKIHLRNFYLQLIVAHIIFTTTVVLLQTLE
;
A
#
# COMPACT_ATOMS: atom_id res chain seq x y z
N MET A 1 16.79 -2.08 6.80
CA MET A 1 15.65 -2.94 7.19
C MET A 1 14.30 -2.46 6.69
N GLY A 2 13.94 -1.17 6.76
CA GLY A 2 12.63 -0.68 6.27
C GLY A 2 12.27 -1.11 4.84
N TRP A 3 13.24 -1.07 3.92
CA TRP A 3 13.05 -1.52 2.54
C TRP A 3 12.69 -3.02 2.40
N LEU A 4 13.33 -3.90 3.19
CA LEU A 4 13.02 -5.33 3.17
C LEU A 4 11.60 -5.59 3.67
N VAL A 5 11.23 -4.97 4.79
CA VAL A 5 9.87 -5.07 5.35
C VAL A 5 8.85 -4.52 4.35
N HIS A 6 9.13 -3.37 3.74
CA HIS A 6 8.27 -2.79 2.71
C HIS A 6 8.08 -3.74 1.51
N PHE A 7 9.16 -4.39 1.04
CA PHE A 7 9.09 -5.33 -0.07
C PHE A 7 8.24 -6.56 0.26
N LEU A 8 8.37 -7.10 1.48
CA LEU A 8 7.55 -8.22 1.96
C LEU A 8 6.06 -7.85 2.03
N PHE A 9 5.74 -6.67 2.55
CA PHE A 9 4.36 -6.16 2.52
C PHE A 9 3.86 -5.95 1.09
N GLY A 10 4.70 -5.46 0.18
CA GLY A 10 4.36 -5.31 -1.24
C GLY A 10 3.97 -6.64 -1.89
N ILE A 11 4.78 -7.69 -1.67
CA ILE A 11 4.47 -9.06 -2.14
C ILE A 11 3.15 -9.55 -1.54
N PHE A 12 2.95 -9.35 -0.23
CA PHE A 12 1.72 -9.75 0.45
C PHE A 12 0.48 -9.06 -0.13
N PHE A 13 0.50 -7.73 -0.32
CA PHE A 13 -0.62 -6.99 -0.90
C PHE A 13 -0.88 -7.35 -2.36
N ALA A 14 0.18 -7.54 -3.17
CA ALA A 14 0.04 -7.98 -4.55
C ALA A 14 -0.60 -9.38 -4.62
N GLY A 15 -0.19 -10.31 -3.75
CA GLY A 15 -0.82 -11.62 -3.63
C GLY A 15 -2.29 -11.51 -3.24
N LEU A 16 -2.63 -10.69 -2.24
CA LEU A 16 -4.02 -10.46 -1.86
C LEU A 16 -4.88 -9.96 -3.03
N MET A 17 -4.36 -9.05 -3.85
CA MET A 17 -5.07 -8.58 -5.05
C MET A 17 -5.25 -9.70 -6.07
N LEU A 18 -4.20 -10.46 -6.40
CA LEU A 18 -4.30 -11.57 -7.35
C LEU A 18 -5.32 -12.64 -6.94
N PHE A 19 -5.47 -12.89 -5.65
CA PHE A 19 -6.39 -13.89 -5.13
C PHE A 19 -7.73 -13.30 -4.64
N SER A 20 -7.96 -11.98 -4.73
CA SER A 20 -9.12 -11.36 -4.10
C SER A 20 -10.45 -11.80 -4.70
N GLU A 21 -10.47 -12.02 -6.02
CA GLU A 21 -11.67 -12.46 -6.73
C GLU A 21 -12.07 -13.87 -6.30
N ASN A 22 -11.09 -14.78 -6.19
CA ASN A 22 -11.32 -16.17 -5.80
C ASN A 22 -11.62 -16.35 -4.31
N LEU A 23 -11.01 -15.53 -3.44
CA LEU A 23 -11.12 -15.68 -1.99
C LEU A 23 -12.28 -14.90 -1.37
N PHE A 24 -12.62 -13.74 -1.94
CA PHE A 24 -13.54 -12.80 -1.31
C PHE A 24 -14.73 -12.40 -2.20
N ASN A 25 -14.85 -12.96 -3.41
CA ASN A 25 -15.81 -12.50 -4.44
C ASN A 25 -15.72 -10.98 -4.67
N PHE A 26 -14.52 -10.42 -4.47
CA PHE A 26 -14.29 -8.99 -4.51
C PHE A 26 -13.74 -8.62 -5.87
N SER A 27 -14.58 -8.01 -6.72
CA SER A 27 -14.20 -7.68 -8.09
C SER A 27 -13.11 -6.61 -8.15
N LEU A 28 -12.09 -6.85 -8.98
CA LEU A 28 -11.01 -5.91 -9.20
C LEU A 28 -11.42 -4.84 -10.23
N ASN A 29 -12.31 -3.93 -9.82
CA ASN A 29 -12.61 -2.72 -10.57
C ASN A 29 -11.84 -1.51 -10.01
N VAL A 30 -11.74 -0.44 -10.81
CA VAL A 30 -10.98 0.78 -10.46
C VAL A 30 -11.39 1.37 -9.11
N LEU A 31 -12.68 1.42 -8.79
CA LEU A 31 -13.16 2.00 -7.53
C LEU A 31 -12.72 1.14 -6.33
N ASN A 32 -12.86 -0.17 -6.46
CA ASN A 32 -12.43 -1.14 -5.46
C ASN A 32 -10.91 -1.09 -5.23
N THR A 33 -10.10 -0.90 -6.29
CA THR A 33 -8.65 -0.81 -6.16
C THR A 33 -8.18 0.52 -5.57
N ILE A 34 -8.92 1.61 -5.76
CA ILE A 34 -8.67 2.86 -5.03
C ILE A 34 -8.85 2.63 -3.52
N LEU A 35 -9.93 1.94 -3.12
CA LEU A 35 -10.17 1.60 -1.71
C LEU A 35 -9.07 0.69 -1.15
N ILE A 36 -8.67 -0.35 -1.90
CA ILE A 36 -7.55 -1.22 -1.51
C ILE A 36 -6.26 -0.40 -1.33
N GLY A 37 -5.94 0.47 -2.28
CA GLY A 37 -4.75 1.33 -2.23
C GLY A 37 -4.78 2.29 -1.04
N PHE A 38 -5.93 2.86 -0.71
CA PHE A 38 -6.11 3.70 0.46
C PHE A 38 -5.86 2.92 1.77
N LEU A 39 -6.45 1.72 1.91
CA LEU A 39 -6.25 0.87 3.09
C LEU A 39 -4.80 0.39 3.21
N ALA A 40 -4.16 0.00 2.10
CA ALA A 40 -2.74 -0.34 2.07
C ALA A 40 -1.86 0.85 2.47
N GLY A 41 -2.21 2.06 2.01
CA GLY A 41 -1.57 3.31 2.43
C GLY A 41 -1.66 3.55 3.93
N ILE A 42 -2.82 3.33 4.55
CA ILE A 42 -3.01 3.41 6.01
C ILE A 42 -2.13 2.40 6.74
N LEU A 43 -2.10 1.14 6.28
CA LEU A 43 -1.23 0.10 6.86
C LEU A 43 0.25 0.47 6.73
N GLY A 44 0.64 1.06 5.60
CA GLY A 44 1.96 1.64 5.40
C GLY A 44 2.29 2.74 6.41
N ILE A 45 1.35 3.67 6.67
CA ILE A 45 1.52 4.72 7.69
C ILE A 45 1.77 4.11 9.06
N ILE A 46 0.97 3.12 9.47
CA ILE A 46 1.13 2.44 10.76
C ILE A 46 2.52 1.79 10.86
N GLY A 47 2.96 1.12 9.79
CA GLY A 47 4.30 0.52 9.73
C GLY A 47 5.42 1.54 9.90
N TRP A 48 5.33 2.67 9.21
CA TRP A 48 6.32 3.75 9.34
C TRP A 48 6.27 4.46 10.70
N GLN A 49 5.07 4.68 11.26
CA GLN A 49 4.91 5.22 12.61
C GLN A 49 5.59 4.34 13.65
N LEU A 50 5.38 3.02 13.58
CA LEU A 50 6.05 2.07 14.47
C LEU A 50 7.57 2.10 14.28
N MET A 51 8.04 2.18 13.04
CA MET A 51 9.48 2.23 12.74
C MET A 51 10.13 3.50 13.30
N PHE A 52 9.47 4.65 13.17
CA PHE A 52 9.96 5.91 13.73
C PHE A 52 9.87 5.94 15.26
N PHE A 53 8.83 5.34 15.84
CA PHE A 53 8.70 5.21 17.29
C PHE A 53 9.81 4.35 17.91
N LEU A 54 10.19 3.26 17.23
CA LEU A 54 11.26 2.36 17.69
C LEU A 54 12.68 2.87 17.36
N ASN A 55 12.82 3.87 16.51
CA ASN A 55 14.11 4.43 16.13
C ASN A 55 14.57 5.48 17.17
N PRO A 56 15.73 5.31 17.82
CA PRO A 56 16.27 6.30 18.77
C PRO A 56 16.55 7.68 18.16
N ASP A 57 16.79 7.75 16.84
CA ASP A 57 17.04 8.99 16.10
C ASP A 57 16.17 9.02 14.82
N PRO A 58 14.87 9.33 14.93
CA PRO A 58 13.98 9.37 13.79
C PRO A 58 14.26 10.60 12.91
N PRO A 59 14.03 10.50 11.59
CA PRO A 59 14.33 11.58 10.67
C PRO A 59 13.45 12.82 10.94
N LYS A 60 14.05 14.01 10.85
CA LYS A 60 13.35 15.29 11.00
C LYS A 60 12.68 15.70 9.69
N ILE A 61 11.54 15.08 9.41
CA ILE A 61 10.76 15.29 8.17
C ILE A 61 9.35 15.83 8.46
N HIS A 62 8.71 16.42 7.45
CA HIS A 62 7.30 16.80 7.52
C HIS A 62 6.38 15.57 7.42
N LEU A 63 6.14 14.92 8.56
CA LEU A 63 5.37 13.67 8.66
C LEU A 63 4.01 13.71 7.95
N ARG A 64 3.29 14.84 8.01
CA ARG A 64 2.01 15.01 7.32
C ARG A 64 2.14 14.81 5.81
N ASN A 65 3.13 15.47 5.18
CA ASN A 65 3.34 15.37 3.74
C ASN A 65 3.83 13.97 3.35
N PHE A 66 4.70 13.38 4.18
CA PHE A 66 5.17 12.02 4.01
C PHE A 66 4.02 11.00 4.03
N TYR A 67 3.12 11.06 5.02
CA TYR A 67 1.97 10.15 5.10
C TYR A 67 0.94 10.38 3.99
N LEU A 68 0.71 11.61 3.56
CA LEU A 68 -0.17 11.90 2.41
C LEU A 68 0.38 11.29 1.12
N GLN A 69 1.67 11.49 0.83
CA GLN A 69 2.32 10.89 -0.33
C GLN A 69 2.29 9.37 -0.27
N LEU A 70 2.43 8.79 0.93
CA LEU A 70 2.37 7.34 1.11
C LEU A 70 1.00 6.77 0.71
N ILE A 71 -0.11 7.41 1.11
CA ILE A 71 -1.45 7.01 0.66
C ILE A 71 -1.60 7.14 -0.85
N VAL A 72 -1.20 8.29 -1.41
CA VAL A 72 -1.31 8.55 -2.85
C VAL A 72 -0.51 7.53 -3.67
N ALA A 73 0.71 7.19 -3.25
CA ALA A 73 1.54 6.21 -3.92
C ALA A 73 0.87 4.82 -3.98
N HIS A 74 0.22 4.39 -2.91
CA HIS A 74 -0.46 3.09 -2.88
C HIS A 74 -1.72 3.08 -3.75
N ILE A 75 -2.49 4.18 -3.80
CA ILE A 75 -3.65 4.32 -4.71
C ILE A 75 -3.20 4.24 -6.17
N ILE A 76 -2.11 4.95 -6.52
CA ILE A 76 -1.55 4.90 -7.88
C ILE A 76 -1.12 3.47 -8.19
N PHE A 77 -0.37 2.82 -7.30
CA PHE A 77 0.11 1.46 -7.49
C PHE A 77 -1.03 0.47 -7.77
N THR A 78 -2.04 0.40 -6.90
CA THR A 78 -3.14 -0.58 -7.03
C THR A 78 -4.00 -0.31 -8.26
N THR A 79 -4.25 0.96 -8.58
CA THR A 79 -5.02 1.35 -9.78
C THR A 79 -4.24 1.01 -11.05
N THR A 80 -2.93 1.26 -11.09
CA THR A 80 -2.10 0.87 -12.24
C THR A 80 -2.09 -0.63 -12.45
N VAL A 81 -2.00 -1.44 -11.38
CA VAL A 81 -2.08 -2.90 -11.48
C VAL A 81 -3.39 -3.34 -12.14
N VAL A 82 -4.53 -2.80 -11.69
CA VAL A 82 -5.83 -3.20 -12.24
C VAL A 82 -5.99 -2.76 -13.69
N LEU A 83 -5.53 -1.55 -14.03
CA LEU A 83 -5.60 -1.06 -15.41
C LEU A 83 -4.77 -1.95 -16.34
N LEU A 84 -3.58 -2.37 -15.92
CA LEU A 84 -2.76 -3.30 -16.70
C LEU A 84 -3.45 -4.65 -16.88
N GLN A 85 -4.04 -5.22 -15.81
CA GLN A 85 -4.78 -6.48 -15.91
C GLN A 85 -5.98 -6.41 -16.86
N THR A 86 -6.64 -5.25 -16.95
CA THR A 86 -7.80 -5.07 -17.86
C THR A 86 -7.41 -4.84 -19.33
N LEU A 87 -6.13 -4.63 -19.63
CA LEU A 87 -5.61 -4.44 -20.99
C LEU A 87 -5.11 -5.75 -21.64
N GLU A 88 -4.90 -6.80 -20.84
CA GLU A 88 -4.52 -8.15 -21.28
C GLU A 88 -5.75 -9.00 -21.63
#